data_AF-A0AAV1W5F0-F1
#
_entry.id   AF-A0AAV1W5F0-F1
#
_cell.length_a   1.000
_cell.length_b   1.000
_cell.length_c   1.000
_cell.angle_alpha   90.00
_cell.angle_beta   90.00
_cell.angle_gamma   90.00
#
_symmetry.space_group_name_H-M   'P 1'
#
loop_
_entity.id
_entity.type
_entity.pdbx_description
1 polymer ?
#
loop_
_entity_poly.entity_id
_entity_poly.type
_entity_poly.pdbx_seq_one_letter_code
_entity_poly.pdbx_strand_id
1 'polypeptide(L)'
;MEEGASAQTKGESKEDVRQSKRWTIWMECEAGTKSGRSFFIEDGALQWIVQNTNNEAAPIKLHMELALCHLAQHEVNAKDMISGGALWELVQISRDCSREDIQRLAPRTLSSISTFTYELGRLLIDC
;
A
#
# COMPACT_ATOMS: atom_id res chain seq x y z
N MET A 1 32.53 -15.62 17.52
CA MET A 1 31.10 -15.90 17.29
C MET A 1 30.39 -15.41 18.53
N GLU A 2 29.54 -14.39 18.36
CA GLU A 2 28.31 -14.10 19.11
C GLU A 2 27.88 -12.72 18.62
N GLU A 3 26.67 -12.69 18.07
CA GLU A 3 26.07 -11.65 17.25
C GLU A 3 25.62 -10.45 18.09
N GLY A 4 25.91 -9.24 17.61
CA GLY A 4 25.29 -8.01 18.09
C GLY A 4 24.20 -7.57 17.11
N ALA A 5 23.05 -8.23 17.11
CA ALA A 5 21.89 -7.77 16.37
C ALA A 5 21.29 -6.55 17.09
N SER A 6 21.61 -5.36 16.59
CA SER A 6 21.04 -4.09 17.05
C SER A 6 19.56 -4.04 16.67
N ALA A 7 18.69 -4.43 17.60
CA ALA A 7 17.25 -4.20 17.51
C ALA A 7 16.97 -2.70 17.65
N GLN A 8 16.94 -2.00 16.52
CA GLN A 8 16.53 -0.60 16.47
C GLN A 8 15.00 -0.54 16.48
N THR A 9 14.40 -0.56 17.67
CA THR A 9 12.97 -0.31 17.84
C THR A 9 12.71 1.18 17.59
N LYS A 10 12.32 1.49 16.35
CA LYS A 10 11.94 2.85 15.95
C LYS A 10 10.60 3.18 16.60
N GLY A 11 10.64 3.91 17.72
CA GLY A 11 9.43 4.44 18.35
C GLY A 11 8.63 5.28 17.34
N GLU A 12 7.33 5.02 17.26
CA GLU A 12 6.41 5.68 16.34
C GLU A 12 6.47 7.21 16.51
N SER A 13 6.66 7.95 15.41
CA SER A 13 6.74 9.41 15.47
C SER A 13 5.37 10.02 15.77
N LYS A 14 5.34 11.20 16.41
CA LYS A 14 4.11 11.98 16.59
C LYS A 14 3.42 12.31 15.25
N GLU A 15 4.18 12.40 14.17
CA GLU A 15 3.65 12.57 12.82
C GLU A 15 2.93 11.29 12.34
N ASP A 16 3.48 10.12 12.61
CA ASP A 16 2.87 8.81 12.25
C ASP A 16 1.53 8.63 12.97
N VAL A 17 1.46 9.00 14.26
CA VAL A 17 0.21 9.00 15.03
C VAL A 17 -0.79 10.04 14.51
N ARG A 18 -0.34 11.22 14.09
CA ARG A 18 -1.21 12.26 13.54
C ARG A 18 -1.77 11.87 12.17
N GLN A 19 -0.94 11.27 11.33
CA GLN A 19 -1.37 10.70 10.06
C GLN A 19 -2.33 9.54 10.32
N SER A 20 -2.03 8.61 11.24
CA SER A 20 -2.93 7.51 11.67
C SER A 20 -4.33 7.98 12.07
N LYS A 21 -4.44 9.11 12.77
CA LYS A 21 -5.75 9.73 13.09
C LYS A 21 -6.46 10.31 11.86
N ARG A 22 -5.72 10.82 10.88
CA ARG A 22 -6.28 11.25 9.60
C ARG A 22 -6.86 10.03 8.86
N TRP A 23 -6.19 8.88 8.91
CA TRP A 23 -6.61 7.63 8.27
C TRP A 23 -7.95 7.08 8.76
N THR A 24 -8.28 7.21 10.05
CA THR A 24 -9.60 6.77 10.58
C THR A 24 -10.75 7.58 9.97
N ILE A 25 -10.54 8.88 9.78
CA ILE A 25 -11.52 9.79 9.13
C ILE A 25 -11.63 9.52 7.62
N TRP A 26 -10.55 9.03 6.99
CA TRP A 26 -10.53 8.65 5.57
C TRP A 26 -11.29 7.36 5.27
N MET A 27 -11.27 6.37 6.18
CA MET A 27 -12.01 5.11 6.02
C MET A 27 -13.53 5.33 5.93
N GLU A 28 -14.06 6.37 6.56
CA GLU A 28 -15.47 6.78 6.44
C GLU A 28 -15.76 7.60 5.15
N CYS A 29 -14.73 8.10 4.45
CA CYS A 29 -14.86 8.99 3.29
C CYS A 29 -14.63 8.30 1.94
N GLU A 30 -14.78 6.97 1.86
CA GLU A 30 -14.59 6.14 0.66
C GLU A 30 -15.40 6.60 -0.59
N ALA A 31 -16.32 7.56 -0.43
CA ALA A 31 -17.17 8.13 -1.47
C ALA A 31 -16.64 9.44 -2.14
N GLY A 32 -15.37 9.81 -1.95
CA GLY A 32 -14.85 11.13 -2.36
C GLY A 32 -13.99 11.18 -3.63
N THR A 33 -14.42 10.66 -4.78
CA THR A 33 -13.66 10.84 -6.04
C THR A 33 -13.98 12.20 -6.68
N LYS A 34 -13.08 13.19 -6.55
CA LYS A 34 -13.09 14.33 -7.49
C LYS A 34 -12.30 13.89 -8.72
N SER A 35 -13.00 13.61 -9.82
CA SER A 35 -12.41 13.30 -11.14
C SER A 35 -11.79 11.90 -11.32
N GLY A 36 -12.15 10.93 -10.48
CA GLY A 36 -11.74 9.52 -10.64
C GLY A 36 -10.34 9.19 -10.11
N ARG A 37 -9.42 10.16 -10.04
CA ARG A 37 -8.11 10.00 -9.39
C ARG A 37 -8.28 10.08 -7.88
N SER A 38 -7.58 9.20 -7.14
CA SER A 38 -7.60 9.27 -5.69
C SER A 38 -6.85 10.53 -5.21
N PHE A 39 -7.46 11.31 -4.32
CA PHE A 39 -6.87 12.53 -3.76
C PHE A 39 -5.48 12.27 -3.13
N PHE A 40 -5.23 11.07 -2.60
CA PHE A 40 -3.93 10.69 -2.05
C PHE A 40 -2.80 10.64 -3.08
N ILE A 41 -3.10 10.31 -4.33
CA ILE A 41 -2.08 10.35 -5.39
C ILE A 41 -1.77 11.80 -5.78
N GLU A 42 -2.78 12.67 -5.78
CA GLU A 42 -2.61 14.10 -6.08
C GLU A 42 -1.85 14.85 -4.97
N ASP A 43 -2.04 14.47 -3.69
CA ASP A 43 -1.35 15.05 -2.53
C ASP A 43 0.07 14.48 -2.32
N GLY A 44 0.54 13.59 -3.20
CA GLY A 44 1.85 12.94 -3.08
C GLY A 44 1.97 11.93 -1.94
N ALA A 45 0.87 11.57 -1.29
CA ALA A 45 0.84 10.65 -0.16
C ALA A 45 1.16 9.19 -0.55
N LEU A 46 1.02 8.83 -1.83
CA LEU A 46 1.35 7.50 -2.36
C LEU A 46 2.76 7.04 -1.94
N GLN A 47 3.75 7.94 -2.03
CA GLN A 47 5.13 7.63 -1.64
C GLN A 47 5.25 7.30 -0.16
N TRP A 48 4.52 8.03 0.69
CA TRP A 48 4.51 7.78 2.12
C TRP A 48 3.82 6.46 2.47
N ILE A 49 2.74 6.11 1.77
CA ILE A 49 2.03 4.83 1.96
C ILE A 49 2.97 3.67 1.63
N VAL A 50 3.61 3.71 0.46
CA VAL A 50 4.60 2.71 0.00
C VAL A 50 5.76 2.55 0.98
N GLN A 51 6.21 3.63 1.63
CA GLN A 51 7.26 3.53 2.65
C GLN A 51 6.79 2.87 3.95
N ASN A 52 5.49 2.98 4.28
CA ASN A 52 4.93 2.48 5.53
C ASN A 52 4.30 1.09 5.42
N THR A 53 4.18 0.49 4.23
CA THR A 53 3.81 -0.93 4.07
C THR A 53 4.88 -1.89 4.62
N ASN A 54 6.13 -1.42 4.70
CA ASN A 54 7.24 -2.15 5.31
C ASN A 54 7.49 -1.75 6.77
N ASN A 55 6.54 -1.09 7.44
CA ASN A 55 6.69 -0.71 8.84
C ASN A 55 6.55 -1.93 9.77
N GLU A 56 7.40 -2.03 10.78
CA GLU A 56 7.37 -3.08 11.80
C GLU A 56 6.13 -2.97 12.73
N ALA A 57 5.55 -1.78 12.84
CA ALA A 57 4.33 -1.56 13.61
C ALA A 57 3.12 -2.17 12.88
N ALA A 58 2.71 -3.36 13.33
CA ALA A 58 1.63 -4.13 12.71
C ALA A 58 0.34 -3.34 12.41
N PRO A 59 -0.19 -2.48 13.32
CA PRO A 59 -1.39 -1.70 13.02
C PRO A 59 -1.19 -0.71 11.86
N ILE A 60 -0.04 -0.03 11.82
CA ILE A 60 0.27 0.93 10.75
C ILE A 60 0.43 0.19 9.43
N LYS A 61 1.20 -0.90 9.42
CA LYS A 61 1.42 -1.74 8.25
C LYS A 61 0.10 -2.19 7.63
N LEU A 62 -0.78 -2.85 8.40
CA LEU A 62 -2.07 -3.33 7.89
C LEU A 62 -2.92 -2.22 7.27
N HIS A 63 -2.92 -1.02 7.86
CA HIS A 63 -3.65 0.12 7.32
C HIS A 63 -3.08 0.61 5.99
N MET A 64 -1.75 0.62 5.85
CA MET A 64 -1.11 0.97 4.58
C MET A 64 -1.37 -0.07 3.51
N GLU A 65 -1.30 -1.36 3.87
CA GLU A 65 -1.58 -2.45 2.93
C GLU A 65 -3.01 -2.38 2.39
N LEU A 66 -4.00 -2.17 3.28
CA LEU A 66 -5.40 -1.99 2.89
C LEU A 66 -5.58 -0.77 1.97
N ALA A 67 -4.99 0.37 2.35
CA ALA A 67 -5.03 1.58 1.55
C ALA A 67 -4.45 1.36 0.15
N LEU A 68 -3.30 0.68 0.06
CA LEU A 68 -2.67 0.34 -1.21
C LEU A 68 -3.60 -0.51 -2.07
N CYS A 69 -4.22 -1.55 -1.49
CA CYS A 69 -5.20 -2.39 -2.17
C CYS A 69 -6.42 -1.61 -2.68
N HIS A 70 -6.90 -0.62 -1.91
CA HIS A 70 -8.04 0.22 -2.32
C HIS A 70 -7.67 1.20 -3.44
N LEU A 71 -6.52 1.87 -3.34
CA LEU A 71 -6.01 2.75 -4.39
C LEU A 71 -5.84 1.98 -5.71
N ALA A 72 -5.38 0.75 -5.62
CA ALA A 72 -5.14 -0.14 -6.75
C ALA A 72 -6.42 -0.60 -7.45
N GLN A 73 -7.60 -0.53 -6.82
CA GLN A 73 -8.87 -0.94 -7.47
C GLN A 73 -9.28 -0.02 -8.63
N HIS A 74 -8.66 1.15 -8.77
CA HIS A 74 -8.99 2.11 -9.82
C HIS A 74 -7.88 2.19 -10.87
N GLU A 75 -8.20 1.82 -12.12
CA GLU A 75 -7.26 1.83 -13.27
C GLU A 75 -6.56 3.18 -13.46
N VAL A 76 -7.26 4.29 -13.19
CA VAL A 76 -6.73 5.66 -13.29
C VAL A 76 -5.54 5.91 -12.36
N ASN A 77 -5.43 5.17 -11.26
CA ASN A 77 -4.32 5.26 -10.32
C ASN A 77 -3.12 4.38 -10.73
N ALA A 78 -3.33 3.41 -11.62
CA ALA A 78 -2.36 2.33 -11.85
C ALA A 78 -1.00 2.83 -12.36
N LYS A 79 -0.98 3.83 -13.25
CA LYS A 79 0.27 4.41 -13.78
C LYS A 79 1.09 5.11 -12.72
N ASP A 80 0.44 5.87 -11.84
CA ASP A 80 1.10 6.56 -10.74
C ASP A 80 1.58 5.56 -9.69
N MET A 81 0.80 4.51 -9.43
CA MET A 81 1.18 3.42 -8.52
C MET A 81 2.41 2.65 -9.01
N ILE A 82 2.48 2.31 -10.30
CA ILE A 82 3.68 1.69 -10.90
C ILE A 82 4.88 2.62 -10.80
N SER A 83 4.72 3.88 -11.22
CA SER A 83 5.80 4.87 -11.18
C SER A 83 6.28 5.15 -9.76
N GLY A 84 5.38 5.01 -8.79
CA GLY A 84 5.66 5.19 -7.37
C GLY A 84 6.19 3.96 -6.64
N GLY A 85 6.41 2.83 -7.33
CA GLY A 85 6.92 1.59 -6.74
C GLY A 85 5.87 0.75 -6.00
N ALA A 86 4.60 1.16 -5.99
CA ALA A 86 3.53 0.47 -5.27
C ALA A 86 3.19 -0.92 -5.86
N LEU A 87 3.53 -1.17 -7.14
CA LEU A 87 3.28 -2.48 -7.75
C LEU A 87 4.02 -3.60 -7.01
N TRP A 88 5.28 -3.38 -6.63
CA TRP A 88 6.06 -4.39 -5.93
C TRP A 88 5.52 -4.63 -4.51
N GLU A 89 5.16 -3.57 -3.81
CA GLU A 89 4.53 -3.66 -2.49
C GLU A 89 3.21 -4.43 -2.55
N LEU A 90 2.36 -4.22 -3.59
CA LEU A 90 1.13 -5.02 -3.78
C LEU A 90 1.41 -6.51 -3.96
N VAL A 91 2.48 -6.87 -4.68
CA VAL A 91 2.91 -8.27 -4.84
C VAL A 91 3.43 -8.85 -3.53
N GLN A 92 4.13 -8.05 -2.71
CA GLN A 92 4.54 -8.49 -1.38
C GLN A 92 3.34 -8.69 -0.46
N ILE A 93 2.35 -7.80 -0.50
CA ILE A 93 1.10 -7.93 0.27
C ILE A 93 0.35 -9.21 -0.10
N SER A 94 0.27 -9.58 -1.38
CA SER A 94 -0.42 -10.81 -1.79
C SER A 94 0.22 -12.08 -1.23
N ARG A 95 1.50 -12.03 -0.86
CA ARG A 95 2.27 -13.17 -0.35
C ARG A 95 2.38 -13.17 1.17
N ASP A 96 2.71 -12.02 1.75
CA ASP A 96 3.24 -11.93 3.12
C ASP A 96 2.30 -11.19 4.10
N CYS A 97 1.16 -10.67 3.64
CA CYS A 97 0.22 -9.97 4.51
C CYS A 97 -0.38 -10.92 5.56
N SER A 98 -0.33 -10.52 6.83
CA SER A 98 -0.85 -11.33 7.94
C SER A 98 -2.37 -11.40 8.01
N ARG A 99 -3.08 -10.46 7.35
CA ARG A 99 -4.54 -10.40 7.34
C ARG A 99 -5.07 -11.03 6.06
N GLU A 100 -5.75 -12.16 6.21
CA GLU A 100 -6.14 -13.01 5.09
C GLU A 100 -7.11 -12.32 4.10
N ASP A 101 -7.98 -11.43 4.57
CA ASP A 101 -8.87 -10.64 3.71
C ASP A 101 -8.11 -9.66 2.81
N ILE A 102 -7.11 -8.96 3.37
CA ILE A 102 -6.23 -8.05 2.63
C ILE A 102 -5.31 -8.85 1.68
N GLN A 103 -4.72 -9.93 2.17
CA GLN A 103 -3.86 -10.83 1.39
C GLN A 103 -4.60 -11.36 0.15
N ARG A 104 -5.89 -11.68 0.27
CA ARG A 104 -6.75 -12.12 -0.86
C ARG A 104 -7.22 -10.98 -1.76
N LEU A 105 -7.30 -9.76 -1.27
CA LEU A 105 -7.71 -8.60 -2.05
C LEU A 105 -6.61 -8.18 -3.05
N ALA A 106 -5.35 -8.19 -2.63
CA ALA A 106 -4.21 -7.80 -3.47
C ALA A 106 -4.14 -8.54 -4.83
N PRO A 107 -4.14 -9.88 -4.89
CA PRO A 107 -4.05 -10.60 -6.17
C PRO A 107 -5.29 -10.39 -7.04
N ARG A 108 -6.49 -10.24 -6.43
CA ARG A 108 -7.71 -9.89 -7.17
C ARG A 108 -7.55 -8.55 -7.87
N THR A 109 -7.06 -7.54 -7.16
CA THR A 109 -6.82 -6.23 -7.73
C THR A 109 -5.75 -6.25 -8.81
N LEU A 110 -4.64 -6.95 -8.59
CA LEU A 110 -3.58 -7.12 -9.60
C LEU A 110 -4.11 -7.78 -10.89
N SER A 111 -5.00 -8.76 -10.77
CA SER A 111 -5.63 -9.43 -11.92
C SER A 111 -6.73 -8.62 -12.60
N SER A 112 -7.37 -7.69 -11.87
CA SER A 112 -8.51 -6.92 -12.37
C SER A 112 -8.10 -5.69 -13.19
N ILE A 113 -6.88 -5.20 -13.03
CA ILE A 113 -6.40 -3.96 -13.67
C ILE A 113 -5.47 -4.32 -14.82
N SER A 114 -5.80 -3.81 -16.02
CA SER A 114 -5.07 -4.15 -17.24
C SER A 114 -3.63 -3.61 -17.24
N THR A 115 -3.43 -2.41 -16.68
CA THR A 115 -2.09 -1.83 -16.57
C THR A 115 -1.19 -2.63 -15.61
N PHE A 116 -1.73 -3.17 -14.51
CA PHE A 116 -0.94 -4.01 -13.60
C PHE A 116 -0.59 -5.35 -14.21
N THR A 117 -1.55 -6.04 -14.84
CA THR A 117 -1.26 -7.32 -15.51
C THR A 117 -0.24 -7.18 -16.62
N TYR A 118 -0.31 -6.11 -17.42
CA TYR A 118 0.70 -5.81 -18.45
C TYR A 118 2.10 -5.61 -17.84
N GLU A 119 2.20 -4.81 -16.78
CA GLU A 119 3.47 -4.49 -16.14
C GLU A 119 4.09 -5.72 -15.44
N LEU A 120 3.28 -6.54 -14.78
CA LEU A 120 3.71 -7.80 -14.19
C LEU A 120 4.25 -8.77 -15.26
N GLY A 121 3.57 -8.88 -16.39
CA GLY A 121 4.03 -9.69 -17.53
C GLY A 121 5.34 -9.16 -18.13
N ARG A 122 5.51 -7.84 -18.19
CA ARG A 122 6.76 -7.19 -18.63
C ARG A 122 7.93 -7.49 -17.69
N LEU A 123 7.66 -7.57 -16.39
CA LEU A 123 8.66 -7.82 -15.35
C LEU A 123 8.85 -9.30 -15.00
N LEU A 124 8.06 -10.20 -15.60
CA LEU A 124 8.07 -11.65 -15.34
C LEU A 124 7.81 -11.99 -13.86
N ILE A 125 6.87 -11.29 -13.25
CA ILE A 125 6.49 -11.48 -11.84
C ILE A 125 5.18 -12.29 -11.78
N ASP A 126 5.22 -13.43 -11.12
CA ASP A 126 4.03 -14.25 -10.83
C ASP A 126 3.38 -13.81 -9.51
N CYS A 127 2.05 -13.76 -9.47
CA CYS A 127 1.26 -13.25 -8.35
C CYS A 127 0.23 -14.26 -7.85
#